data_AF-A0A1T4Y2S8-F1
#
_entry.id   AF-A0A1T4Y2S8-F1
#
_cell.length_a   1.000
_cell.length_b   1.000
_cell.length_c   1.000
_cell.angle_alpha   90.00
_cell.angle_beta   90.00
_cell.angle_gamma   90.00
#
_symmetry.space_group_name_H-M   'P 1'
#
loop_
_entity.id
_entity.type
_entity.pdbx_description
1 polymer ?
#
loop_
_entity_poly.entity_id
_entity_poly.type
_entity_poly.pdbx_seq_one_letter_code
_entity_poly.pdbx_strand_id
1 'polypeptide(L)'
;MIASVRLSAARRVATLAVIVLANAVVQALLVAIAPPLPLSTGALILSAVSAAALAAAVVACWWIVEPADTKLRAMTGLVIVTGVAAAVAAILFAPVVPLVVALGCAVIAGNGPRGALAIVRRETLRWALLTVATMLAVLLGWAAALLTGLFITGPVASALTWLIAGILAALVIHSWTRLARRARRRASIGRIST
;
A
#
# COMPACT_ATOMS: atom_id res chain seq x y z
N MET A 1 23.95 -16.81 6.37
CA MET A 1 22.67 -17.44 6.78
C MET A 1 22.15 -16.66 7.98
N ILE A 2 21.38 -15.59 7.75
CA ILE A 2 20.87 -14.71 8.82
C ILE A 2 19.56 -15.33 9.31
N ALA A 3 19.52 -15.78 10.56
CA ALA A 3 18.31 -16.26 11.19
C ALA A 3 17.24 -15.16 11.13
N SER A 4 16.15 -15.41 10.40
CA SER A 4 15.03 -14.48 10.32
C SER A 4 14.31 -14.48 11.66
N VAL A 5 14.66 -13.52 12.53
CA VAL A 5 13.97 -13.29 13.79
C VAL A 5 12.50 -13.01 13.47
N ARG A 6 11.62 -13.98 13.73
CA ARG A 6 10.18 -13.79 13.57
C ARG A 6 9.72 -12.80 14.64
N LEU A 7 9.48 -11.55 14.23
CA LEU A 7 8.86 -10.55 15.09
C LEU A 7 7.51 -11.09 15.63
N SER A 8 7.28 -10.92 16.93
CA SER A 8 5.98 -11.18 17.56
C SER A 8 4.89 -10.31 16.93
N ALA A 9 3.62 -10.72 17.06
CA ALA A 9 2.50 -9.96 16.51
C ALA A 9 2.46 -8.51 17.03
N ALA A 10 2.66 -8.32 18.34
CA ALA A 10 2.72 -6.99 18.97
C ALA A 10 3.85 -6.14 18.39
N ARG A 11 5.05 -6.71 18.20
CA ARG A 11 6.19 -5.99 17.63
C ARG A 11 5.94 -5.59 16.18
N ARG A 12 5.30 -6.45 15.36
CA ARG A 12 4.92 -6.10 13.99
C ARG A 12 3.93 -4.96 13.94
N VAL A 13 2.90 -4.99 14.79
CA VAL A 13 1.90 -3.91 14.89
C VAL A 13 2.59 -2.61 15.28
N ALA A 14 3.46 -2.63 16.29
CA ALA A 14 4.23 -1.46 16.69
C ALA A 14 5.12 -0.92 15.55
N THR A 15 5.83 -1.78 14.81
CA THR A 15 6.66 -1.36 13.68
C THR A 15 5.82 -0.75 12.55
N LEU A 16 4.66 -1.32 12.23
CA LEU A 16 3.74 -0.75 11.24
C LEU A 16 3.22 0.62 11.70
N ALA A 17 2.85 0.76 12.96
CA ALA A 17 2.41 2.03 13.53
C ALA A 17 3.50 3.10 13.43
N VAL A 18 4.76 2.75 13.74
CA VAL A 18 5.92 3.65 13.59
C VAL A 18 6.12 4.07 12.14
N ILE A 19 6.04 3.15 11.18
CA ILE A 19 6.21 3.49 9.75
C ILE A 19 5.10 4.43 9.27
N VAL A 20 3.86 4.13 9.64
CA VAL A 20 2.70 4.97 9.28
C VAL A 20 2.86 6.37 9.87
N LEU A 21 3.22 6.46 11.15
CA LEU A 21 3.43 7.74 11.83
C LEU A 21 4.60 8.52 11.20
N ALA A 22 5.74 7.86 10.95
CA ALA A 22 6.90 8.48 10.33
C ALA A 22 6.58 9.02 8.93
N ASN A 23 5.87 8.25 8.11
CA ASN A 23 5.41 8.73 6.80
C ASN A 23 4.47 9.93 6.93
N ALA A 24 3.50 9.89 7.86
CA ALA A 24 2.60 11.01 8.09
C ALA A 24 3.35 12.30 8.49
N VAL A 25 4.36 12.18 9.36
CA VAL A 25 5.22 13.31 9.74
C VAL A 25 6.01 13.83 8.55
N VAL A 26 6.65 12.97 7.76
CA VAL A 26 7.39 13.38 6.55
C VAL A 26 6.48 14.13 5.60
N GLN A 27 5.29 13.63 5.33
CA GLN A 27 4.34 14.28 4.42
C GLN A 27 3.84 15.62 4.96
N ALA A 28 3.67 15.75 6.27
CA ALA A 28 3.32 17.02 6.91
C ALA A 28 4.45 18.05 6.76
N LEU A 29 5.71 17.63 6.98
CA LEU A 29 6.89 18.49 6.83
C LEU A 29 7.08 18.94 5.37
N LEU A 30 6.88 18.04 4.40
CA LEU A 30 6.97 18.39 2.97
C LEU A 30 5.90 19.42 2.57
N VAL A 31 4.68 19.30 3.10
CA VAL A 31 3.62 20.29 2.89
C VAL A 31 3.95 21.63 3.56
N ALA A 32 4.61 21.61 4.74
CA ALA A 32 4.99 22.83 5.46
C ALA A 32 5.99 23.70 4.69
N ILE A 33 6.86 23.07 3.87
CA ILE A 33 7.88 23.76 3.08
C ILE A 33 7.52 23.85 1.59
N ALA A 34 6.29 23.48 1.21
CA ALA A 34 5.87 23.46 -0.18
C ALA A 34 5.83 24.89 -0.76
N PRO A 35 6.47 25.14 -1.92
CA PRO A 35 6.36 26.42 -2.61
C PRO A 35 4.90 26.73 -2.97
N PRO A 36 4.52 28.01 -3.01
CA PRO A 36 3.15 28.42 -3.35
C PRO A 36 2.79 28.11 -4.81
N LEU A 37 3.78 28.01 -5.71
CA LEU A 37 3.57 27.72 -7.12
C LEU A 37 3.63 26.20 -7.38
N PRO A 38 2.52 25.57 -7.82
CA PRO A 38 2.36 24.11 -7.88
C PRO A 38 3.24 23.44 -8.95
N LEU A 39 3.70 24.18 -9.96
CA LEU A 39 4.57 23.67 -11.03
C LEU A 39 5.98 24.27 -11.00
N SER A 40 6.37 24.89 -9.88
CA SER A 40 7.75 25.30 -9.69
C SER A 40 8.68 24.09 -9.59
N THR A 41 9.94 24.25 -9.99
CA THR A 41 10.97 23.20 -9.84
C THR A 41 11.04 22.67 -8.41
N GLY A 42 10.91 23.55 -7.41
CA GLY A 42 10.86 23.15 -6.00
C GLY A 42 9.65 22.27 -5.66
N ALA A 43 8.46 22.61 -6.15
CA ALA A 43 7.26 21.79 -5.95
C ALA A 43 7.38 20.41 -6.61
N LEU A 44 7.95 20.34 -7.81
CA LEU A 44 8.22 19.07 -8.51
C LEU A 44 9.21 18.19 -7.75
N ILE A 45 10.29 18.77 -7.23
CA ILE A 45 11.29 18.05 -6.42
C ILE A 45 10.64 17.52 -5.13
N LEU A 46 9.88 18.35 -4.40
CA LEU A 46 9.20 17.91 -3.18
C LEU A 46 8.14 16.84 -3.46
N SER A 47 7.42 16.93 -4.57
CA SER A 47 6.49 15.89 -5.01
C SER A 47 7.21 14.57 -5.28
N ALA A 48 8.37 14.60 -5.92
CA ALA A 48 9.18 13.40 -6.17
C ALA A 48 9.69 12.79 -4.84
N VAL A 49 10.14 13.62 -3.90
CA VAL A 49 10.58 13.19 -2.55
C VAL A 49 9.41 12.59 -1.77
N SER A 50 8.23 13.22 -1.82
CA SER A 50 6.99 12.71 -1.20
C SER A 50 6.63 11.34 -1.77
N ALA A 51 6.65 11.18 -3.09
CA ALA A 51 6.36 9.91 -3.75
C ALA A 51 7.38 8.82 -3.36
N ALA A 52 8.67 9.15 -3.29
CA ALA A 52 9.72 8.23 -2.87
C ALA A 52 9.55 7.79 -1.41
N ALA A 53 9.24 8.73 -0.49
CA ALA A 53 8.98 8.43 0.91
C ALA A 53 7.75 7.51 1.08
N LEU A 54 6.67 7.79 0.35
CA LEU A 54 5.47 6.96 0.35
C LEU A 54 5.77 5.55 -0.18
N ALA A 55 6.49 5.45 -1.30
CA ALA A 55 6.87 4.16 -1.86
C ALA A 55 7.73 3.34 -0.87
N ALA A 56 8.69 3.98 -0.20
CA ALA A 56 9.51 3.34 0.82
C ALA A 56 8.67 2.84 2.00
N ALA A 57 7.72 3.64 2.50
CA ALA A 57 6.81 3.24 3.56
C ALA A 57 5.93 2.04 3.16
N VAL A 58 5.35 2.05 1.95
CA VAL A 58 4.55 0.95 1.43
C VAL A 58 5.38 -0.33 1.31
N VAL A 59 6.59 -0.24 0.74
CA VAL A 59 7.54 -1.37 0.65
C VAL A 59 7.85 -1.93 2.03
N ALA A 60 8.14 -1.08 3.02
CA ALA A 60 8.42 -1.50 4.38
C ALA A 60 7.21 -2.20 5.03
N CYS A 61 6.00 -1.69 4.83
CA CYS A 61 4.77 -2.32 5.32
C CYS A 61 4.58 -3.73 4.74
N TRP A 62 4.75 -3.91 3.42
CA TRP A 62 4.69 -5.23 2.80
C TRP A 62 5.76 -6.17 3.37
N TRP A 63 6.99 -5.69 3.51
CA TRP A 63 8.13 -6.47 4.03
C TRP A 63 7.89 -6.97 5.47
N ILE A 64 7.32 -6.15 6.34
CA ILE A 64 7.06 -6.52 7.74
C ILE A 64 5.96 -7.57 7.85
N VAL A 65 4.90 -7.42 7.05
CA VAL A 65 3.75 -8.32 7.10
C VAL A 65 4.11 -9.70 6.55
N GLU A 66 4.85 -9.74 5.45
CA GLU A 66 5.33 -10.98 4.86
C GLU A 66 6.79 -10.83 4.41
N PRO A 67 7.75 -11.04 5.34
CA PRO A 67 9.15 -11.15 4.99
C PRO A 67 9.30 -12.45 4.22
N ALA A 68 9.24 -12.36 2.89
CA ALA A 68 9.42 -13.48 2.00
C ALA A 68 10.84 -13.45 1.44
N ASP A 69 11.41 -14.63 1.17
CA ASP A 69 12.69 -14.82 0.45
C ASP A 69 12.66 -14.22 -0.99
N THR A 70 11.53 -13.67 -1.42
CA THR A 70 11.42 -12.83 -2.60
C THR A 70 12.42 -11.67 -2.52
N LYS A 71 13.20 -11.54 -3.59
CA LYS A 71 14.13 -10.42 -3.82
C LYS A 71 13.37 -9.12 -3.61
N LEU A 72 13.67 -8.39 -2.52
CA LEU A 72 13.13 -7.06 -2.17
C LEU A 72 12.93 -6.17 -3.42
N ARG A 73 13.89 -6.20 -4.34
CA ARG A 73 13.87 -5.49 -5.63
C ARG A 73 12.60 -5.75 -6.45
N ALA A 74 12.11 -6.98 -6.54
CA ALA A 74 10.91 -7.32 -7.29
C ALA A 74 9.65 -6.73 -6.64
N MET A 75 9.54 -6.81 -5.32
CA MET A 75 8.44 -6.20 -4.57
C MET A 75 8.45 -4.68 -4.71
N THR A 76 9.62 -4.05 -4.55
CA THR A 76 9.80 -2.62 -4.79
C THR A 76 9.38 -2.24 -6.20
N GLY A 77 9.78 -3.02 -7.22
CA GLY A 77 9.36 -2.81 -8.60
C GLY A 77 7.84 -2.86 -8.77
N LEU A 78 7.17 -3.85 -8.18
CA LEU A 78 5.70 -3.96 -8.24
C LEU A 78 5.00 -2.80 -7.52
N VAL A 79 5.52 -2.34 -6.38
CA VAL A 79 4.99 -1.17 -5.68
C VAL A 79 5.14 0.09 -6.54
N ILE A 80 6.32 0.30 -7.14
CA ILE A 80 6.57 1.44 -8.03
C ILE A 80 5.63 1.41 -9.23
N VAL A 81 5.54 0.27 -9.93
CA VAL A 81 4.65 0.13 -11.10
C VAL A 81 3.19 0.36 -10.70
N THR A 82 2.75 -0.15 -9.56
CA THR A 82 1.38 0.08 -9.06
C THR A 82 1.16 1.56 -8.75
N GLY A 83 2.12 2.22 -8.10
CA GLY A 83 2.05 3.65 -7.78
C GLY A 83 2.00 4.52 -9.04
N VAL A 84 2.86 4.24 -10.02
CA VAL A 84 2.86 4.93 -11.33
C VAL A 84 1.53 4.70 -12.05
N ALA A 85 1.04 3.46 -12.12
CA ALA A 85 -0.24 3.16 -12.74
C ALA A 85 -1.41 3.89 -12.05
N ALA A 86 -1.41 3.96 -10.71
CA ALA A 86 -2.41 4.71 -9.96
C ALA A 86 -2.32 6.22 -10.22
N ALA A 87 -1.11 6.79 -10.31
CA ALA A 87 -0.92 8.20 -10.65
C ALA A 87 -1.40 8.52 -12.07
N VAL A 88 -1.06 7.68 -13.06
CA VAL A 88 -1.55 7.81 -14.43
C VAL A 88 -3.08 7.70 -14.48
N ALA A 89 -3.66 6.72 -13.76
CA ALA A 89 -5.12 6.58 -13.66
C ALA A 89 -5.76 7.81 -13.01
N ALA A 90 -5.15 8.41 -11.99
CA ALA A 90 -5.67 9.61 -11.36
C ALA A 90 -5.76 10.80 -12.34
N ILE A 91 -4.79 10.90 -13.26
CA ILE A 91 -4.77 11.95 -14.30
C ILE A 91 -5.78 11.66 -15.40
N LEU A 92 -5.85 10.42 -15.90
CA LEU A 92 -6.67 10.07 -17.05
C LEU A 92 -8.15 9.84 -16.70
N PHE A 93 -8.42 9.13 -15.59
CA PHE A 93 -9.75 8.80 -15.13
C PHE A 93 -9.73 8.40 -13.65
N ALA A 94 -9.78 9.41 -12.77
CA ALA A 94 -9.68 9.23 -11.33
C ALA A 94 -10.56 8.10 -10.76
N PRO A 95 -11.84 7.89 -11.18
CA PRO A 95 -12.67 6.80 -10.64
C PRO A 95 -12.09 5.39 -10.77
N VAL A 96 -11.08 5.15 -11.62
CA VAL A 96 -10.42 3.83 -11.78
C VAL A 96 -9.28 3.60 -10.79
N VAL A 97 -8.77 4.62 -10.09
CA VAL A 97 -7.67 4.48 -9.11
C VAL A 97 -7.92 3.39 -8.05
N PRO A 98 -9.11 3.31 -7.41
CA PRO A 98 -9.37 2.27 -6.41
C PRO A 98 -9.22 0.85 -6.96
N LEU A 99 -9.63 0.63 -8.23
CA LEU A 99 -9.48 -0.65 -8.91
C LEU A 99 -8.00 -0.96 -9.20
N VAL A 100 -7.25 0.02 -9.71
CA VAL A 100 -5.80 -0.14 -9.97
C VAL A 100 -5.04 -0.51 -8.70
N VAL A 101 -5.34 0.17 -7.58
CA VAL A 101 -4.74 -0.14 -6.28
C VAL A 101 -5.10 -1.55 -5.82
N ALA A 102 -6.37 -1.96 -5.93
CA ALA A 102 -6.80 -3.30 -5.54
C ALA A 102 -6.12 -4.40 -6.36
N LEU A 103 -6.03 -4.24 -7.68
CA LEU A 103 -5.33 -5.16 -8.57
C LEU A 103 -3.83 -5.19 -8.27
N GLY A 104 -3.21 -4.03 -8.03
CA GLY A 104 -1.82 -3.91 -7.63
C GLY A 104 -1.53 -4.65 -6.32
N CYS A 105 -2.38 -4.49 -5.30
CA CYS A 105 -2.27 -5.25 -4.05
C CYS A 105 -2.35 -6.76 -4.27
N ALA A 106 -3.25 -7.23 -5.14
CA ALA A 106 -3.35 -8.65 -5.50
C ALA A 106 -2.05 -9.16 -6.16
N VAL A 107 -1.48 -8.37 -7.09
CA VAL A 107 -0.21 -8.69 -7.77
C VAL A 107 0.96 -8.69 -6.80
N ILE A 108 1.07 -7.71 -5.92
CA ILE A 108 2.13 -7.64 -4.90
C ILE A 108 2.03 -8.83 -3.93
N ALA A 109 0.84 -9.10 -3.37
CA ALA A 109 0.64 -10.23 -2.45
C ALA A 109 0.85 -11.60 -3.11
N GLY A 110 0.58 -11.70 -4.41
CA GLY A 110 0.82 -12.87 -5.24
C GLY A 110 2.28 -13.04 -5.68
N ASN A 111 3.17 -12.09 -5.40
CA ASN A 111 4.54 -12.04 -5.95
C ASN A 111 4.55 -12.05 -7.50
N GLY A 112 3.60 -11.35 -8.11
CA GLY A 112 3.46 -11.20 -9.57
C GLY A 112 2.10 -11.64 -10.12
N PRO A 113 1.84 -11.39 -11.42
CA PRO A 113 0.52 -11.57 -12.02
C PRO A 113 0.07 -13.03 -12.04
N ARG A 114 0.99 -13.98 -12.26
CA ARG A 114 0.67 -15.42 -12.21
C ARG A 114 0.23 -15.86 -10.82
N GLY A 115 0.86 -15.33 -9.77
CA GLY A 115 0.47 -15.61 -8.39
C GLY A 115 -0.87 -14.96 -8.02
N ALA A 116 -1.14 -13.74 -8.48
CA ALA A 116 -2.45 -13.12 -8.34
C ALA A 116 -3.56 -13.96 -9.00
N LEU A 117 -3.33 -14.45 -10.21
CA LEU A 117 -4.29 -15.33 -10.90
C LEU A 117 -4.53 -16.63 -10.13
N ALA A 118 -3.49 -17.19 -9.50
CA ALA A 118 -3.63 -18.36 -8.64
C ALA A 118 -4.50 -18.08 -7.40
N ILE A 119 -4.44 -16.86 -6.84
CA ILE A 119 -5.34 -16.44 -5.75
C ILE A 119 -6.78 -16.39 -6.27
N VAL A 120 -7.02 -15.74 -7.41
CA VAL A 120 -8.36 -15.62 -8.03
C VAL A 120 -8.99 -16.99 -8.25
N ARG A 121 -8.24 -17.94 -8.83
CA ARG A 121 -8.75 -19.28 -9.15
C ARG A 121 -9.08 -20.13 -7.92
N ARG A 122 -8.40 -19.89 -6.79
CA ARG A 122 -8.54 -20.72 -5.57
C ARG A 122 -9.48 -20.14 -4.53
N GLU A 123 -9.64 -18.81 -4.51
CA GLU A 123 -10.37 -18.08 -3.48
C GLU A 123 -11.20 -16.94 -4.12
N THR A 124 -11.91 -17.21 -5.21
CA THR A 124 -12.59 -16.19 -6.06
C THR A 124 -13.49 -15.25 -5.26
N LEU A 125 -14.38 -15.79 -4.42
CA LEU A 125 -15.28 -14.97 -3.60
C LEU A 125 -14.52 -14.04 -2.65
N ARG A 126 -13.48 -14.56 -1.98
CA ARG A 126 -12.69 -13.76 -1.04
C ARG A 126 -11.82 -12.74 -1.75
N TRP A 127 -11.32 -13.07 -2.93
CA TRP A 127 -10.63 -12.13 -3.80
C TRP A 127 -11.57 -10.98 -4.17
N ALA A 128 -12.79 -11.27 -4.62
CA ALA A 128 -13.78 -10.25 -4.99
C ALA A 128 -14.14 -9.35 -3.80
N LEU A 129 -14.45 -9.95 -2.64
CA LEU A 129 -14.76 -9.20 -1.42
C LEU A 129 -13.60 -8.31 -0.98
N LEU A 130 -12.36 -8.79 -1.06
CA LEU A 130 -11.19 -8.02 -0.67
C LEU A 130 -10.85 -6.92 -1.67
N THR A 131 -11.09 -7.15 -2.97
CA THR A 131 -11.03 -6.11 -4.01
C THR A 131 -12.02 -4.99 -3.68
N VAL A 132 -13.29 -5.31 -3.42
CA VAL A 132 -14.31 -4.32 -3.04
C VAL A 132 -13.90 -3.59 -1.76
N ALA A 133 -13.46 -4.31 -0.73
CA ALA A 133 -13.00 -3.70 0.52
C ALA A 133 -11.80 -2.76 0.32
N THR A 134 -10.87 -3.10 -0.59
CA THR A 134 -9.73 -2.24 -0.93
C THR A 134 -10.20 -0.99 -1.66
N MET A 135 -11.15 -1.13 -2.60
CA MET A 135 -11.74 0.02 -3.29
C MET A 135 -12.43 0.97 -2.30
N LEU A 136 -13.24 0.44 -1.38
CA LEU A 136 -13.88 1.22 -0.33
C LEU A 136 -12.85 1.90 0.58
N ALA A 137 -11.76 1.22 0.95
CA ALA A 137 -10.69 1.82 1.74
C ALA A 137 -10.03 3.00 1.02
N VAL A 138 -9.78 2.90 -0.29
CA VAL A 138 -9.24 4.02 -1.09
C VAL A 138 -10.24 5.19 -1.13
N LEU A 139 -11.52 4.92 -1.37
CA LEU A 139 -12.57 5.94 -1.39
C LEU A 139 -12.73 6.62 -0.03
N LEU A 140 -12.66 5.87 1.07
CA LEU A 140 -12.66 6.43 2.43
C LEU A 140 -11.41 7.28 2.69
N GLY A 141 -10.24 6.86 2.20
CA GLY A 141 -9.02 7.66 2.26
C GLY A 141 -9.15 8.98 1.51
N TRP A 142 -9.77 8.98 0.33
CA TRP A 142 -10.07 10.20 -0.41
C TRP A 142 -11.08 11.09 0.29
N ALA A 143 -12.19 10.53 0.78
CA ALA A 143 -13.17 11.28 1.55
C ALA A 143 -12.51 11.93 2.77
N ALA A 144 -11.67 11.18 3.50
CA ALA A 144 -10.90 11.71 4.61
C ALA A 144 -9.98 12.86 4.17
N ALA A 145 -9.22 12.70 3.07
CA ALA A 145 -8.34 13.74 2.54
C ALA A 145 -9.09 15.03 2.13
N LEU A 146 -10.27 14.88 1.51
CA LEU A 146 -11.10 16.00 1.12
C LEU A 146 -11.69 16.72 2.35
N LEU A 147 -12.20 15.95 3.31
CA LEU A 147 -12.75 16.50 4.55
C LEU A 147 -11.67 17.19 5.38
N THR A 148 -10.51 16.55 5.56
CA THR A 148 -9.40 17.17 6.27
C THR A 148 -8.96 18.44 5.56
N GLY A 149 -8.74 18.42 4.25
CA GLY A 149 -8.35 19.60 3.47
C GLY A 149 -9.39 20.73 3.44
N LEU A 150 -10.68 20.41 3.60
CA LEU A 150 -11.77 21.38 3.68
C LEU A 150 -11.85 22.06 5.05
N PHE A 151 -11.70 21.30 6.14
CA PHE A 151 -11.85 21.81 7.51
C PHE A 151 -10.53 22.30 8.13
N ILE A 152 -9.40 21.73 7.71
CA ILE A 152 -8.06 21.97 8.24
C ILE A 152 -7.14 22.16 7.04
N THR A 153 -6.31 23.19 7.02
CA THR A 153 -5.36 23.40 5.93
C THR A 153 -3.92 23.21 6.39
N GLY A 154 -3.02 22.99 5.43
CA GLY A 154 -1.59 22.92 5.69
C GLY A 154 -1.10 21.62 6.34
N PRO A 155 -0.01 21.67 7.12
CA PRO A 155 0.71 20.47 7.58
C PRO A 155 -0.12 19.51 8.44
N VAL A 156 -1.02 20.04 9.28
CA VAL A 156 -1.86 19.23 10.17
C VAL A 156 -2.85 18.38 9.38
N ALA A 157 -3.49 18.96 8.36
CA ALA A 157 -4.40 18.22 7.48
C ALA A 157 -3.67 17.13 6.69
N SER A 158 -2.45 17.42 6.24
CA SER A 158 -1.56 16.43 5.61
C SER A 158 -1.26 15.28 6.58
N ALA A 159 -0.82 15.57 7.81
CA ALA A 159 -0.52 14.56 8.82
C ALA A 159 -1.71 13.61 9.05
N LEU A 160 -2.91 14.16 9.25
CA LEU A 160 -4.13 13.37 9.49
C LEU A 160 -4.51 12.51 8.29
N THR A 161 -4.46 13.09 7.08
CA THR A 161 -4.73 12.36 5.82
C THR A 161 -3.82 11.16 5.68
N TRP A 162 -2.52 11.36 5.86
CA TRP A 162 -1.52 10.31 5.67
C TRP A 162 -1.53 9.27 6.80
N LEU A 163 -1.91 9.68 8.02
CA LEU A 163 -2.13 8.76 9.14
C LEU A 163 -3.30 7.81 8.84
N ILE A 164 -4.45 8.36 8.42
CA ILE A 164 -5.63 7.56 8.04
C ILE A 164 -5.31 6.65 6.87
N ALA A 165 -4.71 7.19 5.81
CA ALA A 165 -4.33 6.42 4.63
C ALA A 165 -3.34 5.28 4.97
N GLY A 166 -2.36 5.55 5.84
CA GLY A 166 -1.39 4.54 6.28
C GLY A 166 -2.03 3.42 7.11
N ILE A 167 -2.98 3.75 8.01
CA ILE A 167 -3.74 2.75 8.77
C ILE A 167 -4.55 1.85 7.83
N LEU A 168 -5.30 2.45 6.91
CA LEU A 168 -6.09 1.71 5.92
C LEU A 168 -5.19 0.82 5.04
N ALA A 169 -4.07 1.35 4.56
CA ALA A 169 -3.11 0.61 3.77
C ALA A 169 -2.54 -0.60 4.55
N ALA A 170 -2.18 -0.43 5.82
CA ALA A 170 -1.68 -1.53 6.65
C ALA A 170 -2.71 -2.68 6.79
N LEU A 171 -4.00 -2.34 6.97
CA LEU A 171 -5.09 -3.31 7.04
C LEU A 171 -5.31 -4.05 5.71
N VAL A 172 -5.28 -3.31 4.59
CA VAL A 172 -5.39 -3.87 3.23
C VAL A 172 -4.23 -4.82 2.96
N ILE A 173 -2.99 -4.39 3.20
CA ILE A 173 -1.77 -5.20 3.04
C ILE A 173 -1.86 -6.48 3.89
N HIS A 174 -2.24 -6.35 5.16
CA HIS A 174 -2.41 -7.51 6.04
C HIS A 174 -3.45 -8.50 5.52
N SER A 175 -4.57 -8.01 4.99
CA SER A 175 -5.66 -8.84 4.48
C SER A 175 -5.26 -9.57 3.19
N TRP A 176 -4.61 -8.86 2.26
CA TRP A 176 -4.13 -9.45 1.00
C TRP A 176 -3.06 -10.52 1.23
N THR A 177 -2.09 -10.26 2.11
CA THR A 177 -1.07 -11.27 2.46
C THR A 177 -1.68 -12.49 3.14
N ARG A 178 -2.69 -12.32 4.02
CA ARG A 178 -3.42 -13.46 4.61
C ARG A 178 -4.12 -14.29 3.54
N LEU A 179 -4.76 -13.65 2.56
CA LEU A 179 -5.42 -14.35 1.46
C LEU A 179 -4.41 -15.12 0.60
N ALA A 180 -3.29 -14.48 0.25
CA ALA A 180 -2.22 -15.11 -0.52
C ALA A 180 -1.60 -16.32 0.19
N ARG A 181 -1.36 -16.22 1.51
CA ARG A 181 -0.88 -17.36 2.33
C ARG A 181 -1.87 -18.52 2.35
N ARG A 182 -3.19 -18.24 2.44
CA ARG A 182 -4.23 -19.28 2.40
C ARG A 182 -4.26 -19.98 1.05
N ALA A 183 -4.21 -19.24 -0.05
CA ALA A 183 -4.15 -19.80 -1.39
C ALA A 183 -2.93 -20.72 -1.59
N ARG A 184 -1.75 -20.31 -1.08
CA ARG A 184 -0.52 -21.13 -1.10
C ARG A 184 -0.67 -22.42 -0.29
N ARG A 185 -1.25 -22.37 0.91
CA ARG A 185 -1.47 -23.57 1.76
C ARG A 185 -2.43 -24.58 1.13
N ARG A 186 -3.51 -24.13 0.48
CA ARG A 186 -4.39 -25.05 -0.26
C ARG A 186 -3.66 -25.71 -1.45
N ALA A 187 -2.73 -25.00 -2.07
CA ALA A 187 -1.94 -25.53 -3.18
C ALA A 187 -0.91 -26.60 -2.78
N SER A 188 -0.43 -26.58 -1.53
CA SER A 188 0.47 -27.63 -1.02
C SER A 188 -0.30 -28.88 -0.61
N ILE A 189 -1.50 -28.75 -0.02
CA ILE A 189 -2.32 -29.89 0.40
C ILE A 189 -2.77 -30.73 -0.81
N GLY A 190 -3.28 -30.08 -1.86
CA GLY A 190 -3.75 -30.80 -3.06
C GLY A 190 -2.66 -31.47 -3.89
N ARG A 191 -1.36 -31.25 -3.57
CA ARG A 191 -0.22 -31.90 -4.22
C ARG A 191 0.23 -33.19 -3.54
N ILE A 192 -0.26 -33.46 -2.32
CA ILE A 192 0.07 -34.66 -1.53
C ILE A 192 -0.97 -35.77 -1.78
N SER A 193 -2.15 -35.41 -2.29
CA SER A 193 -3.27 -36.32 -2.58
C SER A 193 -3.28 -36.85 -4.03
N THR A 194 -2.25 -36.57 -4.81
CA THR A 194 -2.07 -37.00 -6.21
C THR A 194 -0.75 -37.74 -6.32
#